data_AF-A0A946CC79-F1
#
_entry.id   AF-A0A946CC79-F1
#
_cell.length_a   1.000
_cell.length_b   1.000
_cell.length_c   1.000
_cell.angle_alpha   90.00
_cell.angle_beta   90.00
_cell.angle_gamma   90.00
#
_symmetry.space_group_name_H-M   'P 1'
#
loop_
_entity.id
_entity.type
_entity.pdbx_description
1 polymer ?
#
loop_
_entity_poly.entity_id
_entity_poly.type
_entity_poly.pdbx_seq_one_letter_code
_entity_poly.pdbx_strand_id
1 'polypeptide(L)'
;SHAIELSDSAIHEVRAYVYDYTQEKKSHITIDGRLHKGVINKAGVKLSPNQLKRLTKAIAKQPLPKKILPLADCYWPHHGFVFFDETGQILAHAEVCLQCNRHRGYKILELSYYWDLKDIRKLIGELKLPIFEDDKKYTQLFLKAVS
;
A
#
# COMPACT_ATOMS: atom_id res chain seq x y z
N SER A 1 14.83 -13.42 -3.61
CA SER A 1 15.07 -12.72 -2.33
C SER A 1 14.04 -13.16 -1.31
N HIS A 2 14.39 -13.12 -0.03
CA HIS A 2 13.55 -13.58 1.07
C HIS A 2 12.48 -12.54 1.44
N ALA A 3 11.41 -12.98 2.11
CA ALA A 3 10.45 -12.09 2.75
C ALA A 3 11.05 -11.46 4.02
N ILE A 4 10.59 -10.26 4.38
CA ILE A 4 11.10 -9.49 5.53
C ILE A 4 10.07 -9.48 6.67
N GLU A 5 10.55 -9.28 7.90
CA GLU A 5 9.72 -8.87 9.04
C GLU A 5 9.48 -7.37 9.00
N LEU A 6 8.38 -6.89 9.58
CA LEU A 6 8.08 -5.45 9.60
C LEU A 6 9.02 -4.67 10.53
N SER A 7 9.69 -5.37 11.44
CA SER A 7 10.75 -4.86 12.32
C SER A 7 12.17 -5.03 11.77
N ASP A 8 12.32 -5.54 10.53
CA ASP A 8 13.64 -5.79 9.95
C ASP A 8 14.48 -4.50 9.88
N SER A 9 15.70 -4.55 10.41
CA SER A 9 16.63 -3.42 10.43
C SER A 9 17.08 -2.98 9.03
N ALA A 10 16.90 -3.82 8.01
CA ALA A 10 17.14 -3.44 6.62
C ALA A 10 16.13 -2.40 6.11
N ILE A 11 14.96 -2.26 6.76
CA ILE A 11 13.98 -1.23 6.41
C ILE A 11 14.52 0.14 6.85
N HIS A 12 14.97 0.93 5.88
CA HIS A 12 15.44 2.29 6.10
C HIS A 12 14.29 3.30 6.09
N GLU A 13 13.36 3.15 5.14
CA GLU A 13 12.18 4.00 5.08
C GLU A 13 10.98 3.31 4.45
N VAL A 14 9.79 3.84 4.77
CA VAL A 14 8.53 3.42 4.17
C VAL A 14 7.85 4.63 3.56
N ARG A 15 7.41 4.49 2.32
CA ARG A 15 6.67 5.54 1.61
C ARG A 15 5.30 5.05 1.20
N ALA A 16 4.31 5.91 1.38
CA ALA A 16 2.97 5.70 0.87
C ALA A 16 2.82 6.31 -0.52
N TYR A 17 2.07 5.61 -1.36
CA TYR A 17 1.80 5.97 -2.74
C TYR A 17 0.32 5.89 -3.04
N VAL A 18 -0.09 6.73 -3.98
CA VAL A 18 -1.34 6.61 -4.70
C VAL A 18 -1.03 6.36 -6.18
N TYR A 19 -1.80 5.49 -6.82
CA TYR A 19 -1.56 5.11 -8.21
C TYR A 19 -2.83 4.71 -8.95
N ASP A 20 -2.76 4.83 -10.27
CA ASP A 20 -3.70 4.20 -11.18
C ASP A 20 -3.16 2.81 -11.58
N TYR A 21 -3.82 1.74 -11.11
CA TYR A 21 -3.41 0.36 -11.41
C TYR A 21 -3.63 -0.04 -12.87
N THR A 22 -4.45 0.70 -13.62
CA THR A 22 -4.79 0.36 -15.02
C THR A 22 -3.66 0.67 -16.00
N GLN A 23 -2.65 1.41 -15.55
CA GLN A 23 -1.52 1.85 -16.38
C GLN A 23 -0.52 0.71 -16.69
N GLU A 24 -0.66 -0.47 -16.08
CA GLU A 24 0.04 -1.70 -16.50
C GLU A 24 -0.88 -2.92 -16.40
N LYS A 25 -0.49 -4.03 -17.02
CA LYS A 25 -1.25 -5.30 -16.96
C LYS A 25 -1.28 -5.90 -15.55
N LYS A 26 -0.19 -5.76 -14.78
CA LYS A 26 -0.10 -6.22 -13.39
C LYS A 26 -0.53 -5.07 -12.49
N SER A 27 -1.53 -5.28 -11.64
CA SER A 27 -2.08 -4.22 -10.77
C SER A 27 -1.23 -3.95 -9.51
N HIS A 28 -0.04 -4.52 -9.39
CA HIS A 28 0.79 -4.39 -8.19
C HIS A 28 1.57 -3.07 -8.20
N ILE A 29 1.62 -2.39 -7.05
CA ILE A 29 2.37 -1.15 -6.81
C ILE A 29 3.87 -1.30 -7.05
N THR A 30 4.40 -2.52 -6.95
CA THR A 30 5.76 -2.82 -7.39
C THR A 30 5.78 -3.98 -8.38
N ILE A 31 6.51 -3.82 -9.48
CA ILE A 31 6.67 -4.82 -10.53
C ILE A 31 8.16 -4.95 -10.79
N ASP A 32 8.70 -6.17 -10.69
CA ASP A 32 10.08 -6.49 -11.08
C ASP A 32 11.14 -5.53 -10.48
N GLY A 33 10.98 -5.18 -9.19
CA GLY A 33 11.92 -4.35 -8.44
C GLY A 33 11.76 -2.83 -8.59
N ARG A 34 10.75 -2.37 -9.34
CA ARG A 34 10.41 -0.94 -9.51
C ARG A 34 8.99 -0.63 -9.09
N LEU A 35 8.68 0.65 -8.91
CA LEU A 35 7.31 1.14 -8.75
C LEU A 35 6.48 0.94 -10.04
N HIS A 36 5.18 0.75 -9.86
CA HIS A 36 4.19 0.73 -10.93
C HIS A 36 4.23 2.06 -11.72
N LYS A 37 4.06 1.98 -13.05
CA LYS A 37 4.10 3.15 -13.94
C LYS A 37 3.04 4.17 -13.56
N GLY A 38 1.84 3.70 -13.19
CA GLY A 38 0.72 4.52 -12.73
C GLY A 38 0.88 5.22 -11.38
N VAL A 39 2.02 5.09 -10.68
CA VAL A 39 2.29 5.90 -9.48
C VAL A 39 2.29 7.37 -9.85
N ILE A 40 1.39 8.13 -9.22
CA ILE A 40 1.11 9.53 -9.53
C ILE A 40 2.23 10.45 -9.04
N ASN A 41 2.74 10.23 -7.84
CA ASN A 41 3.91 10.94 -7.31
C ASN A 41 5.00 9.93 -6.95
N LYS A 42 6.08 9.90 -7.74
CA LYS A 42 7.19 8.94 -7.55
C LYS A 42 8.00 9.18 -6.28
N ALA A 43 7.99 10.40 -5.75
CA ALA A 43 8.61 10.67 -4.45
C ALA A 43 7.82 10.02 -3.30
N GLY A 44 6.52 9.77 -3.47
CA GLY A 44 5.65 9.27 -2.41
C GLY A 44 5.60 10.18 -1.19
N VAL A 45 4.97 9.71 -0.12
CA VAL A 45 4.96 10.38 1.19
C VAL A 45 5.68 9.51 2.19
N LYS A 46 6.83 9.98 2.70
CA LYS A 46 7.60 9.26 3.73
C LYS A 46 6.82 9.21 5.03
N LEU A 47 6.68 8.02 5.61
CA LEU A 47 6.03 7.84 6.90
C LEU A 47 6.96 8.34 8.02
N SER A 48 6.38 9.07 8.97
CA SER A 48 7.03 9.31 10.27
C SER A 48 7.13 8.01 11.09
N PRO A 49 8.01 7.93 12.09
CA PRO A 49 8.11 6.76 12.97
C PRO A 49 6.77 6.36 13.61
N ASN A 50 5.97 7.34 14.03
CA ASN A 50 4.65 7.08 14.62
C ASN A 50 3.66 6.49 13.60
N GLN A 51 3.68 6.98 12.36
CA GLN A 51 2.85 6.45 11.28
C GLN A 51 3.29 5.04 10.87
N LEU A 52 4.60 4.78 10.82
CA LEU A 52 5.15 3.44 10.55
C LEU A 52 4.72 2.44 11.64
N LYS A 53 4.79 2.83 12.91
CA LYS A 53 4.32 2.00 14.02
C LYS A 53 2.83 1.67 13.89
N ARG A 54 2.01 2.65 13.47
CA ARG A 54 0.56 2.44 13.23
C ARG A 54 0.31 1.51 12.05
N LEU A 55 0.97 1.74 10.92
CA LEU A 55 0.88 0.87 9.75
C LEU A 55 1.26 -0.58 10.12
N THR A 56 2.41 -0.76 10.77
CA THR A 56 2.90 -2.07 11.20
C THR A 56 1.89 -2.77 12.07
N LYS A 57 1.33 -2.07 13.08
CA LYS A 57 0.26 -2.62 13.91
C LYS A 57 -0.99 -2.98 13.09
N ALA A 58 -1.37 -2.16 12.11
CA ALA A 58 -2.58 -2.39 11.30
C ALA A 58 -2.47 -3.58 10.34
N ILE A 59 -1.25 -3.95 9.90
CA ILE A 59 -1.02 -5.05 8.93
C ILE A 59 -0.41 -6.31 9.56
N ALA A 60 0.23 -6.19 10.72
CA ALA A 60 0.78 -7.31 11.48
C ALA A 60 -0.34 -8.24 11.95
N LYS A 61 0.00 -9.52 12.12
CA LYS A 61 -0.89 -10.59 12.58
C LYS A 61 -1.81 -10.14 13.72
N GLN A 62 -3.08 -9.90 13.39
CA GLN A 62 -4.14 -9.57 14.35
C GLN A 62 -4.86 -10.85 14.80
N PRO A 63 -5.44 -10.89 16.02
CA PRO A 63 -6.44 -11.89 16.36
C PRO A 63 -7.58 -11.88 15.34
N LEU A 64 -8.15 -13.04 15.03
CA LEU A 64 -9.29 -13.12 14.12
C LEU A 64 -10.43 -12.22 14.62
N PRO A 65 -11.05 -11.41 13.74
CA PRO A 65 -12.19 -10.60 14.14
C PRO A 65 -13.36 -11.50 14.54
N LYS A 66 -14.17 -11.05 15.52
CA LYS A 66 -15.36 -11.78 15.98
C LYS A 66 -16.39 -12.06 14.86
N LYS A 67 -16.34 -11.29 13.77
CA LYS A 67 -17.20 -11.44 12.59
C LYS A 67 -16.34 -11.29 11.33
N ILE A 68 -16.43 -12.28 10.45
CA ILE A 68 -15.82 -12.24 9.12
C ILE A 68 -16.87 -11.68 8.16
N LEU A 69 -16.58 -10.54 7.54
CA LEU A 69 -17.44 -9.99 6.51
C LEU A 69 -17.12 -10.65 5.16
N PRO A 70 -18.13 -10.89 4.29
CA PRO A 70 -17.87 -11.35 2.94
C PRO A 70 -17.01 -10.33 2.20
N LEU A 71 -15.92 -10.81 1.60
CA LEU A 71 -14.99 -9.98 0.82
C LEU A 71 -15.46 -9.94 -0.64
N ALA A 72 -15.69 -8.75 -1.19
CA ALA A 72 -16.07 -8.58 -2.59
C ALA A 72 -15.02 -9.19 -3.54
N ASP A 73 -15.42 -9.86 -4.63
CA ASP A 73 -14.48 -10.58 -5.50
C ASP A 73 -13.49 -9.69 -6.26
N CYS A 74 -13.77 -8.38 -6.35
CA CYS A 74 -12.90 -7.38 -6.98
C CYS A 74 -11.60 -7.12 -6.20
N TYR A 75 -10.53 -6.75 -6.91
CA TYR A 75 -9.33 -6.17 -6.31
C TYR A 75 -8.72 -5.12 -7.23
N TRP A 76 -9.03 -3.85 -6.94
CA TRP A 76 -8.61 -2.67 -7.71
C TRP A 76 -7.82 -1.73 -6.78
N PRO A 77 -6.53 -2.03 -6.54
CA PRO A 77 -5.75 -1.29 -5.56
C PRO A 77 -5.35 0.09 -6.08
N HIS A 78 -5.42 1.08 -5.20
CA HIS A 78 -5.00 2.46 -5.52
C HIS A 78 -4.00 3.03 -4.52
N HIS A 79 -3.77 2.34 -3.40
CA HIS A 79 -2.85 2.79 -2.36
C HIS A 79 -1.88 1.67 -2.02
N GLY A 80 -0.63 2.04 -1.82
CA GLY A 80 0.41 1.11 -1.41
C GLY A 80 1.43 1.77 -0.49
N PHE A 81 1.97 0.97 0.42
CA PHE A 81 3.12 1.30 1.25
C PHE A 81 4.28 0.45 0.79
N VAL A 82 5.40 1.08 0.45
CA VAL A 82 6.58 0.39 -0.08
C VAL A 82 7.72 0.58 0.90
N PHE A 83 8.40 -0.53 1.20
CA PHE A 83 9.49 -0.61 2.18
C PHE A 83 10.81 -0.60 1.41
N PHE A 84 11.68 0.35 1.73
CA PHE A 84 12.95 0.56 1.07
C PHE A 84 14.11 0.33 2.01
N ASP A 85 15.22 -0.17 1.47
CA ASP A 85 16.51 -0.17 2.15
C ASP A 85 17.23 1.18 2.03
N GLU A 86 18.41 1.28 2.63
CA GLU A 86 19.24 2.49 2.63
C GLU A 86 19.74 2.90 1.23
N THR A 87 19.79 1.96 0.30
CA THR A 87 20.18 2.19 -1.11
C THR A 87 18.99 2.58 -1.99
N GLY A 88 17.78 2.58 -1.43
CA GLY A 88 16.53 2.86 -2.16
C GLY A 88 15.97 1.65 -2.92
N GLN A 89 16.45 0.44 -2.67
CA GLN A 89 15.87 -0.77 -3.26
C GLN A 89 14.58 -1.15 -2.54
N ILE A 90 13.61 -1.66 -3.31
CA ILE A 90 12.33 -2.15 -2.79
C ILE A 90 12.54 -3.52 -2.14
N LEU A 91 12.29 -3.59 -0.83
CA LEU A 91 12.32 -4.83 -0.06
C LEU A 91 10.96 -5.54 -0.10
N ALA A 92 9.88 -4.78 0.09
CA ALA A 92 8.52 -5.30 0.24
C ALA A 92 7.45 -4.25 -0.09
N HIS A 93 6.19 -4.67 -0.20
CA HIS A 93 5.06 -3.73 -0.25
C HIS A 93 3.82 -4.26 0.47
N ALA A 94 2.96 -3.32 0.84
CA ALA A 94 1.62 -3.54 1.37
C ALA A 94 0.61 -2.70 0.58
N GLU A 95 -0.36 -3.34 -0.06
CA GLU A 95 -1.34 -2.74 -0.97
C GLU A 95 -2.75 -2.83 -0.40
N VAL A 96 -3.53 -1.76 -0.57
CA VAL A 96 -4.94 -1.76 -0.15
C VAL A 96 -5.86 -1.27 -1.27
N CYS A 97 -7.00 -1.95 -1.37
CA CYS A 97 -8.17 -1.51 -2.12
C CYS A 97 -9.22 -1.08 -1.10
N LEU A 98 -9.34 0.23 -0.89
CA LEU A 98 -10.27 0.80 0.09
C LEU A 98 -11.75 0.65 -0.31
N GLN A 99 -12.03 0.41 -1.60
CA GLN A 99 -13.38 0.20 -2.12
C GLN A 99 -13.86 -1.24 -1.88
N CYS A 100 -13.06 -2.23 -2.25
CA CYS A 100 -13.39 -3.65 -2.06
C CYS A 100 -13.04 -4.17 -0.65
N ASN A 101 -12.48 -3.32 0.23
CA ASN A 101 -11.97 -3.67 1.56
C ASN A 101 -11.03 -4.89 1.54
N ARG A 102 -10.12 -4.90 0.58
CA ARG A 102 -9.13 -5.98 0.40
C ARG A 102 -7.71 -5.43 0.48
N HIS A 103 -6.78 -6.32 0.78
CA HIS A 103 -5.38 -6.00 0.88
C HIS A 103 -4.52 -7.13 0.34
N ARG A 104 -3.29 -6.81 -0.04
CA ARG A 104 -2.25 -7.77 -0.41
C ARG A 104 -0.92 -7.26 0.12
N GLY A 105 -0.03 -8.16 0.49
CA GLY A 105 1.35 -7.79 0.74
C GLY A 105 2.26 -8.73 -0.04
N TYR A 106 3.46 -8.24 -0.30
CA TYR A 106 4.50 -8.96 -1.01
C TYR A 106 5.77 -8.91 -0.21
N LYS A 107 6.38 -10.09 0.00
CA LYS A 107 7.61 -10.28 0.79
C LYS A 107 7.52 -9.76 2.23
N ILE A 108 6.37 -9.91 2.88
CA ILE A 108 6.22 -9.62 4.32
C ILE A 108 5.82 -10.93 5.02
N LEU A 109 6.59 -11.37 6.02
CA LEU A 109 6.39 -12.65 6.72
C LEU A 109 5.18 -12.63 7.65
N GLU A 110 4.88 -11.49 8.25
CA GLU A 110 3.98 -11.37 9.40
C GLU A 110 2.59 -10.85 9.01
N LEU A 111 2.19 -11.02 7.76
CA LEU A 111 0.94 -10.48 7.26
C LEU A 111 -0.26 -11.14 7.92
N SER A 112 -1.10 -10.30 8.52
CA SER A 112 -2.42 -10.73 8.95
C SER A 112 -3.29 -11.06 7.75
N TYR A 113 -4.15 -12.08 7.90
CA TYR A 113 -5.28 -12.31 7.00
C TYR A 113 -6.31 -11.18 7.08
N TYR A 114 -6.29 -10.38 8.15
CA TYR A 114 -7.18 -9.24 8.37
C TYR A 114 -6.37 -8.00 8.77
N TRP A 115 -6.35 -7.00 7.89
CA TRP A 115 -5.76 -5.70 8.22
C TRP A 115 -6.81 -4.77 8.82
N ASP A 116 -6.39 -3.87 9.72
CA ASP A 116 -7.24 -2.77 10.18
C ASP A 116 -7.34 -1.70 9.08
N LEU A 117 -8.18 -1.97 8.08
CA LEU A 117 -8.40 -1.06 6.94
C LEU A 117 -9.01 0.28 7.37
N LYS A 118 -9.65 0.35 8.55
CA LYS A 118 -10.17 1.61 9.10
C LYS A 118 -9.03 2.49 9.56
N ASP A 119 -8.06 1.96 10.29
CA ASP A 119 -6.87 2.73 10.67
C ASP A 119 -5.99 3.06 9.45
N ILE A 120 -5.85 2.14 8.51
CA ILE A 120 -5.12 2.41 7.25
C ILE A 120 -5.80 3.55 6.46
N ARG A 121 -7.13 3.56 6.34
CA ARG A 121 -7.85 4.66 5.69
C ARG A 121 -7.61 6.00 6.39
N LYS A 122 -7.57 6.02 7.72
CA LYS A 122 -7.24 7.24 8.49
C LYS A 122 -5.81 7.70 8.21
N LEU A 123 -4.85 6.76 8.23
CA LEU A 123 -3.45 7.03 7.93
C LEU A 123 -3.27 7.61 6.52
N ILE A 124 -3.95 7.05 5.51
CA ILE A 124 -3.94 7.58 4.13
C ILE A 124 -4.45 9.03 4.10
N GLY A 125 -5.53 9.33 4.84
CA GLY A 125 -6.06 10.69 4.98
C GLY A 125 -5.08 11.65 5.66
N GLU A 126 -4.40 11.23 6.74
CA GLU A 126 -3.37 12.02 7.42
C GLU A 126 -2.17 12.32 6.51
N LEU A 127 -1.79 11.37 5.66
CA LEU A 127 -0.75 11.51 4.64
C LEU A 127 -1.20 12.37 3.45
N LYS A 128 -2.45 12.88 3.46
CA LYS A 128 -3.07 13.69 2.40
C LYS A 128 -3.06 13.00 1.03
N LEU A 129 -3.08 11.67 1.01
CA LEU A 129 -3.23 10.91 -0.22
C LEU A 129 -4.71 10.91 -0.63
N PRO A 130 -5.02 11.17 -1.91
CA PRO A 130 -6.40 11.23 -2.36
C PRO A 130 -7.08 9.87 -2.24
N ILE A 131 -8.34 9.91 -1.80
CA ILE A 131 -9.23 8.75 -1.73
C ILE A 131 -10.43 9.11 -2.59
N PHE A 132 -10.65 8.35 -3.66
CA PHE A 132 -11.79 8.51 -4.55
C PHE A 132 -12.67 7.27 -4.48
N GLU A 133 -13.95 7.47 -4.73
CA GLU A 133 -14.95 6.40 -4.88
C GLU A 133 -15.11 5.94 -6.34
N ASP A 134 -14.41 6.60 -7.28
CA ASP A 134 -14.47 6.34 -8.71
C ASP A 134 -13.05 6.19 -9.27
N ASP A 135 -12.74 5.00 -9.80
CA ASP A 135 -11.47 4.64 -10.45
C ASP A 135 -11.06 5.68 -11.51
N LYS A 136 -12.02 6.27 -12.24
CA LYS A 136 -11.72 7.27 -13.28
C LYS A 136 -11.00 8.50 -12.73
N LYS A 137 -11.25 8.87 -11.47
CA LYS A 137 -10.57 10.00 -10.83
C LYS A 137 -9.09 9.70 -10.58
N TYR A 138 -8.72 8.45 -10.34
CA TYR A 138 -7.32 8.06 -10.27
C TYR A 138 -6.63 8.17 -11.63
N THR A 139 -7.29 7.73 -12.71
CA THR A 139 -6.76 7.91 -14.08
C THR A 139 -6.62 9.38 -14.46
N GLN A 140 -7.62 10.21 -14.18
CA GLN A 140 -7.53 11.65 -14.43
C GLN A 140 -6.38 12.30 -13.65
N LEU A 141 -6.21 11.91 -12.38
CA LEU A 141 -5.12 12.42 -11.56
C LEU A 141 -3.75 11.96 -12.09
N PHE A 142 -3.64 10.72 -12.56
CA PHE A 142 -2.43 10.22 -13.21
C PHE A 142 -2.11 11.00 -14.49
N LEU A 143 -3.08 11.16 -15.40
CA LEU A 143 -2.89 11.88 -16.66
C LEU A 143 -2.44 13.33 -16.43
N LYS A 144 -3.01 14.00 -15.41
CA LYS A 144 -2.59 15.35 -15.02
C LYS A 144 -1.17 15.42 -14.45
N ALA A 145 -0.70 14.34 -13.82
CA ALA A 145 0.64 14.30 -13.22
C ALA A 145 1.75 13.99 -14.25
N VAL A 146 1.40 13.42 -15.40
CA VAL A 146 2.35 13.05 -16.47
C VAL A 146 2.28 13.96 -17.70
N SER A 147 1.29 14.87 -17.75
CA SER A 147 1.20 15.95 -18.74
C SER A 147 2.14 17.10 -18.39
#